data_AF-A0A1C9CGJ0-F1
#
_entry.id   AF-A0A1C9CGJ0-F1
#
_cell.length_a   1.000
_cell.length_b   1.000
_cell.length_c   1.000
_cell.angle_alpha   90.00
_cell.angle_beta   90.00
_cell.angle_gamma   90.00
#
_symmetry.space_group_name_H-M   'P 1'
#
loop_
_entity.id
_entity.type
_entity.pdbx_description
1 polymer ?
#
loop_
_entity_poly.entity_id
_entity_poly.type
_entity_poly.pdbx_seq_one_letter_code
_entity_poly.pdbx_strand_id
1 'polypeptide(L)'
;MLNFFPSLDKHKFSVLRKNSHTLSFSKVSTNTYYLIQHNLDSLQVLYYNLHSLSHKNLRNLCPPIVFTAKTAKQISILLQYHNYVFFSLSSDHALYLGRELMKAEIALVMRQKYIQD
;
A
#
# COMPACT_ATOMS: atom_id res chain seq x y z
N MET A 1 7.74 27.27 -3.69
CA MET A 1 9.21 27.25 -3.47
C MET A 1 9.45 26.25 -2.35
N LEU A 2 10.08 25.08 -2.48
CA LEU A 2 11.05 24.52 -3.45
C LEU A 2 10.72 23.03 -3.72
N ASN A 3 11.09 22.56 -4.91
CA ASN A 3 10.87 21.21 -5.46
C ASN A 3 11.76 20.14 -4.84
N PHE A 4 11.30 18.88 -4.76
CA PHE A 4 12.16 17.68 -4.90
C PHE A 4 11.36 16.49 -5.45
N PHE A 5 10.94 16.58 -6.72
CA PHE A 5 10.72 15.38 -7.53
C PHE A 5 12.03 15.09 -8.24
N PRO A 6 12.70 13.95 -8.00
CA PRO A 6 13.83 13.58 -8.83
C PRO A 6 13.31 13.32 -10.25
N SER A 7 13.91 13.99 -11.23
CA SER A 7 13.64 13.75 -12.64
C SER A 7 13.90 12.28 -12.95
N LEU A 8 12.83 11.49 -13.14
CA LEU A 8 12.95 10.14 -13.68
C LEU A 8 13.29 10.22 -15.16
N ASP A 9 14.57 10.00 -15.41
CA ASP A 9 15.21 9.93 -16.72
C ASP A 9 14.56 8.83 -17.60
N LYS A 10 14.22 9.19 -18.84
CA LYS A 10 13.37 8.41 -19.75
C LYS A 10 14.05 7.19 -20.38
N HIS A 11 15.31 6.90 -20.02
CA HIS A 11 16.06 5.76 -20.54
C HIS A 11 16.34 4.64 -19.54
N LYS A 12 15.76 4.69 -18.32
CA LYS A 12 16.00 3.67 -17.27
C LYS A 12 14.90 2.60 -17.13
N PHE A 13 14.07 2.42 -18.14
CA PHE A 13 13.17 1.26 -18.27
C PHE A 13 13.76 0.20 -19.18
N SER A 14 14.97 -0.28 -18.86
CA SER A 14 15.40 -1.61 -19.31
C SER A 14 16.57 -2.09 -18.46
N VAL A 15 16.26 -3.09 -17.63
CA VAL A 15 17.21 -3.92 -16.86
C VAL A 15 17.92 -3.22 -15.70
N LEU A 16 18.09 -4.00 -14.60
CA LEU A 16 18.90 -3.80 -13.38
C LEU A 16 18.01 -3.75 -12.11
N ARG A 17 18.10 -4.71 -11.17
CA ARG A 17 19.14 -5.73 -10.99
C ARG A 17 18.66 -6.80 -9.99
N LYS A 18 18.94 -8.07 -10.29
CA LYS A 18 19.03 -9.17 -9.31
C LYS A 18 20.00 -8.75 -8.18
N ASN A 19 19.56 -8.80 -6.93
CA ASN A 19 20.18 -9.57 -5.83
C ASN A 19 19.42 -9.36 -4.50
N SER A 20 18.99 -10.49 -3.90
CA SER A 20 18.71 -10.79 -2.48
C SER A 20 17.88 -9.77 -1.68
N HIS A 21 16.62 -9.98 -1.30
CA HIS A 21 15.89 -11.18 -0.91
C HIS A 21 14.49 -11.22 -1.56
N THR A 22 13.99 -12.42 -1.79
CA THR A 22 12.70 -12.75 -2.42
C THR A 22 11.51 -12.01 -1.82
N LEU A 23 11.01 -10.99 -2.54
CA LEU A 23 9.62 -10.55 -2.41
C LEU A 23 8.76 -11.58 -3.15
N SER A 24 8.15 -12.49 -2.39
CA SER A 24 7.25 -13.50 -2.93
C SER A 24 5.92 -12.84 -3.30
N PHE A 25 5.80 -12.41 -4.55
CA PHE A 25 4.53 -12.01 -5.14
C PHE A 25 3.64 -13.24 -5.30
N SER A 26 2.66 -13.43 -4.41
CA SER A 26 1.54 -14.33 -4.67
C SER A 26 0.64 -13.70 -5.74
N LYS A 27 0.85 -14.18 -6.96
CA LYS A 27 0.12 -13.79 -8.16
C LYS A 27 -1.19 -14.56 -8.24
N VAL A 28 -2.33 -13.96 -7.89
CA VAL A 28 -3.66 -14.33 -8.43
C VAL A 28 -4.60 -13.10 -8.44
N SER A 29 -4.84 -12.58 -9.65
CA SER A 29 -5.93 -11.67 -10.08
C SER A 29 -6.26 -10.42 -9.25
N THR A 30 -5.42 -9.38 -9.25
CA THR A 30 -5.72 -8.16 -8.46
C THR A 30 -5.23 -6.87 -9.09
N ASN A 31 -6.16 -6.10 -9.68
CA ASN A 31 -5.92 -4.70 -10.05
C ASN A 31 -5.89 -3.76 -8.82
N THR A 32 -5.60 -4.26 -7.63
CA THR A 32 -5.58 -3.47 -6.38
C THR A 32 -4.41 -3.91 -5.51
N TYR A 33 -3.81 -2.96 -4.80
CA TYR A 33 -2.76 -3.25 -3.82
C TYR A 33 -2.87 -2.35 -2.60
N TYR A 34 -2.48 -2.89 -1.44
CA TYR A 34 -2.47 -2.20 -0.15
C TYR A 34 -1.02 -2.05 0.33
N LEU A 35 -0.64 -0.83 0.67
CA LEU A 35 0.64 -0.54 1.32
C LEU A 35 0.38 -0.03 2.73
N ILE A 36 0.92 -0.72 3.72
CA ILE A 36 0.82 -0.32 5.12
C ILE A 36 2.11 0.38 5.52
N GLN A 37 1.95 1.50 6.21
CA GLN A 37 3.03 2.27 6.80
C GLN A 37 2.64 2.66 8.21
N HIS A 38 3.62 3.03 9.02
CA HIS A 38 3.37 3.66 10.31
C HIS A 38 4.33 4.82 10.50
N ASN A 39 3.82 5.86 11.15
CA ASN A 39 4.60 6.96 11.71
C ASN A 39 4.59 6.81 13.23
N LEU A 40 5.30 7.69 13.95
CA LEU A 40 5.49 7.63 15.40
C LEU A 40 4.23 7.31 16.22
N ASP A 41 3.06 7.83 15.80
CA ASP A 41 1.80 7.69 16.55
C ASP A 41 0.61 7.17 15.70
N SER A 42 0.84 6.72 14.46
CA SER A 42 -0.28 6.35 13.58
C SER A 42 0.09 5.30 12.54
N LEU A 43 -0.91 4.49 12.20
CA LEU A 43 -0.92 3.58 11.06
C LEU A 43 -1.52 4.30 9.84
N GLN A 44 -0.99 3.97 8.68
CA GLN A 44 -1.48 4.42 7.38
C GLN A 44 -1.66 3.22 6.46
N VAL A 45 -2.78 3.15 5.76
CA VAL A 45 -3.03 2.19 4.68
C VAL A 45 -3.30 2.96 3.41
N LEU A 46 -2.44 2.74 2.41
CA LEU A 46 -2.59 3.29 1.08
C LEU A 46 -3.20 2.21 0.19
N TYR A 47 -4.39 2.47 -0.32
CA TYR A 47 -5.08 1.62 -1.28
C TYR A 47 -4.91 2.20 -2.69
N TYR A 48 -4.44 1.37 -3.61
CA TYR A 48 -4.29 1.71 -5.01
C TYR A 48 -5.15 0.82 -5.87
N ASN A 49 -5.73 1.42 -6.92
CA ASN A 49 -6.46 0.70 -7.96
C ASN A 49 -5.78 0.90 -9.32
N LEU A 50 -5.26 -0.20 -9.85
CA LEU A 50 -4.48 -0.30 -11.09
C LEU A 50 -5.34 -0.28 -12.36
N HIS A 51 -6.68 -0.31 -12.26
CA HIS A 51 -7.57 -0.25 -13.43
C HIS A 51 -7.40 1.05 -14.24
N SER A 52 -6.86 2.11 -13.61
CA SER A 52 -6.60 3.41 -14.25
C SER A 52 -5.33 3.45 -15.12
N LEU A 53 -4.56 2.37 -15.22
CA LEU A 53 -3.27 2.35 -15.95
C LEU A 53 -3.40 1.99 -17.44
N SER A 54 -4.62 1.73 -17.91
CA SER A 54 -4.88 1.37 -19.29
C SER A 54 -4.80 2.60 -20.20
N HIS A 55 -3.64 2.73 -20.84
CA HIS A 55 -3.34 3.55 -22.01
C HIS A 55 -3.30 5.08 -21.85
N LYS A 56 -2.05 5.58 -21.90
CA LYS A 56 -1.60 6.96 -22.14
C LYS A 56 -1.40 7.80 -20.88
N ASN A 57 -0.11 7.90 -20.51
CA ASN A 57 0.51 8.76 -19.50
C ASN A 57 0.52 8.23 -18.06
N LEU A 58 1.67 7.66 -17.67
CA LEU A 58 2.11 7.41 -16.27
C LEU A 58 2.12 8.67 -15.38
N ARG A 59 1.72 9.84 -15.89
CA ARG A 59 1.60 11.10 -15.15
C ARG A 59 0.25 11.28 -14.46
N ASN A 60 -0.74 10.45 -14.80
CA ASN A 60 -2.08 10.46 -14.19
C ASN A 60 -2.33 9.17 -13.40
N LEU A 61 -1.34 8.75 -12.58
CA LEU A 61 -1.58 7.76 -11.54
C LEU A 61 -2.71 8.32 -10.65
N CYS A 62 -3.84 7.62 -10.61
CA CYS A 62 -4.90 7.97 -9.68
C CYS A 62 -4.28 7.95 -8.26
N PRO A 63 -4.38 9.04 -7.49
CA PRO A 63 -3.77 9.08 -6.17
C PRO A 63 -4.36 7.96 -5.31
N PRO A 64 -3.54 7.34 -4.43
CA PRO A 64 -4.04 6.32 -3.53
C PRO A 64 -5.10 6.91 -2.60
N ILE A 65 -6.04 6.06 -2.20
CA ILE A 65 -6.91 6.36 -1.08
C ILE A 65 -6.11 6.06 0.18
N VAL A 66 -5.95 7.05 1.05
CA VAL A 66 -5.14 6.94 2.27
C VAL A 66 -6.05 6.91 3.48
N PHE A 67 -5.93 5.85 4.28
CA PHE A 67 -6.60 5.70 5.56
C PHE A 67 -5.56 5.88 6.66
N THR A 68 -5.80 6.80 7.59
CA THR A 68 -4.89 7.09 8.70
C THR A 68 -5.62 6.97 10.02
N ALA A 69 -5.06 6.23 10.98
CA ALA A 69 -5.61 6.12 12.31
C ALA A 69 -4.55 5.71 13.34
N LYS A 70 -4.89 5.73 14.64
CA LYS A 70 -3.95 5.37 15.71
C LYS A 70 -3.89 3.87 15.97
N THR A 71 -4.95 3.14 15.62
CA THR A 71 -5.06 1.70 15.88
C THR A 71 -5.51 0.95 14.63
N ALA A 72 -5.16 -0.34 14.55
CA ALA A 72 -5.60 -1.21 13.45
C ALA A 72 -7.12 -1.29 13.40
N LYS A 73 -7.77 -1.34 14.56
CA LYS A 73 -9.24 -1.32 14.68
C LYS A 73 -9.86 -0.10 13.99
N GLN A 74 -9.29 1.09 14.19
CA GLN A 74 -9.79 2.31 13.56
C GLN A 74 -9.59 2.27 12.04
N ILE A 75 -8.44 1.77 11.54
CA ILE A 75 -8.24 1.54 10.11
C ILE A 75 -9.31 0.60 9.54
N SER A 76 -9.58 -0.52 10.21
CA SER A 76 -10.61 -1.47 9.77
C SER A 76 -12.00 -0.84 9.70
N ILE A 77 -12.33 0.07 10.62
CA ILE A 77 -13.59 0.82 10.58
C ILE A 77 -13.62 1.76 9.37
N LEU A 78 -12.54 2.50 9.12
CA LEU A 78 -12.44 3.41 7.96
C LEU A 78 -12.58 2.66 6.63
N LEU A 79 -11.96 1.48 6.52
CA LEU A 79 -12.07 0.61 5.34
C LEU A 79 -13.52 0.13 5.12
N GLN A 80 -14.21 -0.26 6.18
CA GLN A 80 -15.62 -0.68 6.12
C GLN A 80 -16.56 0.45 5.69
N TYR A 81 -16.35 1.67 6.17
CA TYR A 81 -17.16 2.82 5.76
C TYR A 81 -16.90 3.29 4.33
N HIS A 82 -15.75 2.93 3.75
CA HIS A 82 -15.43 3.28 2.38
C HIS A 82 -15.98 2.24 1.40
N ASN A 83 -17.27 2.36 1.05
CA ASN A 83 -18.04 1.42 0.21
C ASN A 83 -17.24 0.85 -0.98
N TYR A 84 -16.56 1.68 -1.76
CA TYR A 84 -15.79 1.22 -2.93
C TYR A 84 -14.64 0.25 -2.57
N VAL A 85 -13.94 0.51 -1.47
CA VAL A 85 -12.80 -0.30 -1.03
C VAL A 85 -13.32 -1.53 -0.30
N PHE A 86 -14.39 -1.38 0.48
CA PHE A 86 -15.04 -2.49 1.17
C PHE A 86 -15.58 -3.52 0.18
N PHE A 87 -16.32 -3.10 -0.86
CA PHE A 87 -16.87 -4.00 -1.86
C PHE A 87 -15.81 -4.59 -2.80
N SER A 88 -14.63 -3.99 -2.94
CA SER A 88 -13.53 -4.53 -3.73
C SER A 88 -12.62 -5.51 -2.96
N LEU A 89 -12.80 -5.61 -1.64
CA LEU A 89 -11.98 -6.44 -0.77
C LEU A 89 -12.53 -7.87 -0.72
N SER A 90 -11.80 -8.82 -1.31
CA SER A 90 -12.11 -10.24 -1.13
C SER A 90 -11.75 -10.71 0.29
N SER A 91 -12.32 -11.84 0.73
CA SER A 91 -12.00 -12.44 2.03
C SER A 91 -10.51 -12.70 2.21
N ASP A 92 -9.82 -13.17 1.17
CA ASP A 92 -8.39 -13.47 1.22
C ASP A 92 -7.57 -12.18 1.43
N HIS A 93 -7.92 -11.10 0.74
CA HIS A 93 -7.29 -9.79 0.95
C HIS A 93 -7.63 -9.20 2.31
N ALA A 94 -8.85 -9.39 2.81
CA ALA A 94 -9.24 -8.94 4.14
C ALA A 94 -8.42 -9.65 5.23
N LEU A 95 -8.23 -10.96 5.11
CA LEU A 95 -7.41 -11.75 6.04
C LEU A 95 -5.93 -11.34 5.98
N TYR A 96 -5.39 -11.17 4.77
CA TYR A 96 -4.05 -10.64 4.56
C TYR A 96 -3.89 -9.26 5.23
N LEU A 97 -4.81 -8.35 4.97
CA LEU A 97 -4.77 -6.99 5.49
C LEU A 97 -4.88 -6.97 7.01
N GLY A 98 -5.75 -7.82 7.59
CA GLY A 98 -5.86 -7.98 9.04
C GLY A 98 -4.55 -8.44 9.68
N ARG A 99 -3.85 -9.42 9.07
CA ARG A 99 -2.55 -9.90 9.54
C ARG A 99 -1.49 -8.80 9.51
N GLU A 100 -1.39 -8.09 8.40
CA GLU A 100 -0.39 -7.03 8.22
C GLU A 100 -0.69 -5.81 9.12
N LEU A 101 -1.97 -5.45 9.32
CA LEU A 101 -2.36 -4.41 10.27
C LEU A 101 -2.03 -4.76 11.72
N MET A 102 -2.23 -6.02 12.12
CA MET A 102 -1.87 -6.48 13.46
C MET A 102 -0.35 -6.41 13.68
N LYS A 103 0.45 -6.84 12.71
CA LYS A 103 1.92 -6.69 12.74
C LYS A 103 2.33 -5.22 12.85
N ALA A 104 1.73 -4.34 12.05
CA ALA A 104 2.03 -2.91 12.06
C ALA A 104 1.68 -2.26 13.40
N GLU A 105 0.56 -2.63 14.01
CA GLU A 105 0.15 -2.14 15.33
C GLU A 105 1.10 -2.61 16.44
N ILE A 106 1.51 -3.88 16.42
CA ILE A 106 2.52 -4.40 17.36
C ILE A 106 3.84 -3.64 17.18
N ALA A 107 4.29 -3.45 15.94
CA ALA A 107 5.52 -2.71 15.66
C ALA A 107 5.44 -1.25 16.17
N LEU A 108 4.29 -0.60 16.00
CA LEU A 108 4.04 0.75 16.50
C LEU A 108 4.14 0.80 18.05
N VAL A 109 3.44 -0.10 18.74
CA VAL A 109 3.46 -0.19 20.22
C VAL A 109 4.87 -0.48 20.74
N MET A 110 5.59 -1.38 20.07
CA MET A 110 6.94 -1.79 20.45
C MET A 110 8.03 -0.80 20.01
N ARG A 111 7.67 0.28 19.29
CA ARG A 111 8.60 1.24 18.66
C ARG A 111 9.63 0.55 17.77
N GLN A 112 9.19 -0.48 17.05
CA GLN A 112 10.01 -1.26 16.13
C GLN A 112 9.70 -0.89 14.68
N LYS A 113 10.65 -1.20 13.79
CA LYS A 113 10.45 -1.01 12.36
C LYS A 113 9.55 -2.13 11.81
N TYR A 114 8.34 -1.78 11.41
CA TYR A 114 7.47 -2.63 10.60
C TYR A 114 8.05 -2.89 9.20
N ILE A 115 7.90 -4.13 8.73
CA ILE A 115 8.17 -4.58 7.37
C ILE A 115 6.96 -5.39 6.93
N GLN A 116 6.41 -5.06 5.75
CA GLN A 116 5.32 -5.80 5.13
C GLN A 116 5.88 -6.97 4.33
N ASP A 117 5.23 -8.13 4.40
CA ASP A 117 5.58 -9.35 3.63
C ASP A 117 5.08 -9.31 2.18
#